data_AF-A0A967MUX7-F1
#
_entry.id   AF-A0A967MUX7-F1
#
_cell.length_a   1.000
_cell.length_b   1.000
_cell.length_c   1.000
_cell.angle_alpha   90.00
_cell.angle_beta   90.00
_cell.angle_gamma   90.00
#
_symmetry.space_group_name_H-M   'P 1'
#
loop_
_entity.id
_entity.type
_entity.pdbx_description
1 polymer ?
#
loop_
_entity_poly.entity_id
_entity_poly.type
_entity_poly.pdbx_seq_one_letter_code
_entity_poly.pdbx_strand_id
1 'polypeptide(L)'
;MHDIVGGCSDRLLAAGIPLWRSFVSFRILHPKFASVSIIWRRDERQGTVERIQTLHSEAFTSDDWHQSPMNHILSTQIPFLRRRLVGEEALL
;
A
#
# COMPACT_ATOMS: atom_id res chain seq x y z
N MET A 1 -9.28 2.85 11.64
CA MET A 1 -8.10 2.32 10.91
C MET A 1 -7.55 3.33 9.91
N HIS A 2 -8.41 4.02 9.16
CA HIS A 2 -8.02 5.18 8.33
C HIS A 2 -7.21 6.21 9.12
N ASP A 3 -7.70 6.62 10.30
CA ASP A 3 -6.96 7.52 11.22
C ASP A 3 -5.64 6.94 11.74
N ILE A 4 -5.55 5.61 11.88
CA ILE A 4 -4.35 4.93 12.39
C ILE A 4 -3.24 5.00 11.33
N VAL A 5 -3.57 4.70 10.07
CA VAL A 5 -2.59 4.76 8.98
C VAL A 5 -2.14 6.20 8.79
N GLY A 6 -3.07 7.16 8.72
CA GLY A 6 -2.73 8.58 8.57
C GLY A 6 -1.86 9.10 9.71
N GLY A 7 -2.31 8.94 10.96
CA GLY A 7 -1.57 9.41 12.13
C GLY A 7 -0.21 8.71 12.31
N CYS A 8 -0.09 7.43 11.95
CA CYS A 8 1.20 6.73 11.96
C CYS A 8 2.16 7.33 10.91
N SER A 9 1.69 7.49 9.68
CA SER A 9 2.48 8.04 8.57
C SER A 9 2.93 9.48 8.82
N ASP A 10 2.03 10.33 9.33
CA ASP A 10 2.35 11.71 9.68
C ASP A 10 3.40 11.76 10.81
N ARG A 11 3.32 10.87 11.80
CA ARG A 11 4.33 10.77 12.87
C ARG A 11 5.68 10.25 12.38
N LEU A 12 5.71 9.29 11.44
CA LEU A 12 6.95 8.82 10.82
C LEU A 12 7.63 9.94 10.03
N LEU A 13 6.85 10.71 9.27
CA LEU A 13 7.34 11.91 8.59
C LEU A 13 7.91 12.93 9.59
N ALA A 14 7.18 13.23 10.66
CA ALA A 14 7.63 14.18 11.69
C ALA A 14 8.91 13.71 12.40
N ALA A 15 9.15 12.40 12.47
CA ALA A 15 10.40 11.80 12.96
C ALA A 15 11.55 11.83 11.94
N GLY A 16 11.36 12.44 10.76
CA GLY A 16 12.37 12.59 9.73
C GLY A 16 12.49 11.41 8.76
N ILE A 17 11.58 10.43 8.81
CA ILE A 17 11.58 9.31 7.85
C ILE A 17 10.96 9.81 6.54
N PRO A 18 11.67 9.75 5.39
CA PRO A 18 11.20 10.32 4.12
C PRO A 18 10.16 9.41 3.46
N LEU A 19 8.92 9.48 3.94
CA LEU A 19 7.80 8.67 3.46
C LEU A 19 7.04 9.39 2.33
N TRP A 20 6.90 8.73 1.17
CA TRP A 20 6.09 9.26 0.06
C TRP A 20 4.65 8.74 0.08
N ARG A 21 4.49 7.46 0.41
CA ARG A 21 3.21 6.74 0.39
C ARG A 21 3.23 5.62 1.41
N SER A 22 2.07 5.32 1.97
CA SER A 22 1.80 4.14 2.79
C SER A 22 0.63 3.38 2.19
N PHE A 23 0.69 2.06 2.20
CA PHE A 23 -0.38 1.20 1.69
C PHE A 23 -0.59 0.06 2.67
N VAL A 24 -1.81 -0.08 3.16
CA VAL A 24 -2.22 -1.19 4.03
C VAL A 24 -3.44 -1.83 3.40
N SER A 25 -3.38 -3.14 3.16
CA SER A 25 -4.51 -3.89 2.60
C SER A 25 -4.71 -5.19 3.37
N PHE A 26 -5.96 -5.56 3.56
CA PHE A 26 -6.34 -6.79 4.24
C PHE A 26 -7.65 -7.34 3.68
N ARG A 27 -7.77 -8.67 3.72
CA ARG A 27 -9.01 -9.37 3.36
C ARG A 27 -10.07 -9.11 4.41
N ILE A 28 -11.31 -9.06 3.97
CA ILE A 28 -12.47 -8.95 4.85
C ILE A 28 -13.49 -10.05 4.52
N LEU A 29 -14.26 -10.48 5.52
CA LEU A 29 -15.32 -11.47 5.35
C LEU A 29 -16.62 -10.78 4.90
N HIS A 30 -16.58 -10.13 3.73
CA HIS A 30 -17.74 -9.46 3.15
C HIS A 30 -18.21 -10.19 1.89
N PRO A 31 -19.53 -10.41 1.69
CA PRO A 31 -20.03 -11.16 0.54
C PRO A 31 -19.69 -10.55 -0.83
N LYS A 32 -19.55 -9.22 -0.89
CA LYS A 32 -19.30 -8.47 -2.13
C LYS A 32 -17.84 -8.02 -2.30
N PHE A 33 -17.14 -7.78 -1.20
CA PHE A 33 -15.82 -7.13 -1.22
C PHE A 33 -14.77 -8.11 -0.71
N ALA A 34 -13.71 -8.30 -1.48
CA ALA A 34 -12.61 -9.18 -1.13
C ALA A 34 -11.66 -8.56 -0.10
N SER A 35 -11.46 -7.25 -0.17
CA SER A 35 -10.49 -6.53 0.65
C SER A 35 -10.84 -5.06 0.83
N VAL A 36 -10.20 -4.48 1.82
CA VAL A 36 -10.13 -3.04 2.04
C VAL A 36 -8.67 -2.64 1.99
N SER A 37 -8.38 -1.59 1.24
CA SER A 37 -7.06 -0.97 1.18
C SER A 37 -7.16 0.46 1.70
N ILE A 38 -6.16 0.88 2.48
CA ILE A 38 -5.99 2.24 2.97
C ILE A 38 -4.69 2.76 2.40
N ILE A 39 -4.76 3.89 1.69
CA ILE A 39 -3.60 4.52 1.06
C ILE A 39 -3.42 5.88 1.68
N TRP A 40 -2.28 6.10 2.32
CA TRP A 40 -1.84 7.43 2.70
C TRP A 40 -0.85 7.94 1.66
N ARG A 41 -0.99 9.20 1.23
CA ARG A 41 -0.04 9.88 0.36
C ARG A 41 0.37 11.20 0.98
N ARG A 42 1.65 11.53 0.89
CA ARG A 42 2.14 12.84 1.31
C ARG A 42 1.48 13.94 0.48
N ASP A 43 0.99 14.97 1.15
CA ASP A 43 0.64 16.25 0.53
C ASP A 43 1.45 17.40 1.17
N GLU A 44 1.18 18.65 0.79
CA GLU A 44 1.93 19.83 1.26
C GLU A 44 1.73 20.18 2.74
N ARG A 45 0.66 19.73 3.41
CA ARG A 45 0.30 20.15 4.78
C ARG A 45 -0.10 19.01 5.72
N GLN A 46 -0.86 18.01 5.26
CA GLN A 46 -1.29 16.83 6.00
C GLN A 46 -1.62 15.70 5.01
N GLY A 47 -0.97 14.53 5.12
CA GLY A 47 -1.14 13.51 4.08
C GLY A 47 -2.59 13.05 3.89
N THR A 48 -2.96 12.83 2.63
CA THR A 48 -4.31 12.40 2.25
C THR A 48 -4.45 10.90 2.47
N VAL A 49 -5.57 10.50 3.07
CA VAL A 49 -5.88 9.08 3.29
C VAL A 49 -7.11 8.68 2.49
N GLU A 50 -6.94 7.70 1.62
CA GLU A 50 -7.95 7.13 0.75
C GLU A 50 -8.29 5.70 1.21
N ARG A 51 -9.58 5.33 1.14
CA ARG A 51 -10.05 3.96 1.39
C ARG A 51 -10.64 3.37 0.14
N ILE A 52 -10.08 2.25 -0.32
CA ILE A 52 -10.51 1.52 -1.51
C ILE A 52 -11.13 0.19 -1.08
N GLN A 53 -12.27 -0.17 -1.66
CA GLN A 53 -12.88 -1.48 -1.51
C GLN A 53 -12.77 -2.24 -2.83
N THR A 54 -12.19 -3.43 -2.79
CA THR A 54 -12.03 -4.27 -4.00
C THR A 54 -13.13 -5.31 -4.06
N LEU A 55 -13.83 -5.42 -5.18
CA LEU A 55 -14.86 -6.44 -5.40
C LEU A 55 -14.23 -7.82 -5.54
N HIS A 56 -14.94 -8.89 -5.15
CA HIS A 56 -14.48 -10.27 -5.38
C HIS A 56 -14.23 -10.57 -6.87
N SER A 57 -15.02 -9.98 -7.76
CA SER A 57 -14.88 -10.15 -9.22
C SER A 57 -13.62 -9.50 -9.81
N GLU A 58 -13.10 -8.46 -9.14
CA GLU A 58 -11.94 -7.68 -9.59
C GLU A 58 -10.67 -8.06 -8.85
N ALA A 59 -10.82 -8.74 -7.72
CA ALA A 59 -9.70 -9.09 -6.89
C ALA A 59 -8.83 -10.14 -7.60
N PHE A 60 -7.52 -9.87 -7.67
CA PHE A 60 -6.51 -10.77 -8.22
C PHE A 60 -6.59 -11.03 -9.73
N THR A 61 -7.40 -10.27 -10.47
CA THR A 61 -7.65 -10.54 -11.91
C THR A 61 -7.08 -9.49 -12.86
N SER A 62 -6.67 -8.30 -12.38
CA SER A 62 -6.13 -7.25 -13.24
C SER A 62 -4.65 -7.47 -13.58
N ASP A 63 -4.23 -7.01 -14.76
CA ASP A 63 -2.81 -7.01 -15.17
C ASP A 63 -1.96 -6.19 -14.18
N ASP A 64 -2.47 -5.05 -13.71
CA ASP A 64 -1.83 -4.25 -12.67
C ASP A 64 -1.57 -5.05 -11.39
N TRP A 65 -2.51 -5.92 -11.00
CA TRP A 65 -2.31 -6.81 -9.86
C TRP A 65 -1.21 -7.83 -10.15
N HIS A 66 -1.25 -8.48 -11.31
CA HIS A 66 -0.26 -9.48 -11.70
C HIS A 66 1.17 -8.92 -11.76
N GLN A 67 1.33 -7.67 -12.18
CA GLN A 67 2.63 -6.99 -12.21
C GLN A 67 2.96 -6.25 -10.89
N SER A 68 2.06 -6.25 -9.91
CA SER A 68 2.28 -5.52 -8.66
C SER A 68 3.34 -6.20 -7.77
N PRO A 69 4.14 -5.41 -7.03
CA PRO A 69 5.00 -5.94 -5.97
C PRO A 69 4.23 -6.72 -4.90
N MET A 70 2.95 -6.41 -4.69
CA MET A 70 2.10 -7.08 -3.71
C MET A 70 1.80 -8.52 -4.12
N ASN A 71 1.46 -8.75 -5.39
CA ASN A 71 1.30 -10.10 -5.92
C ASN A 71 2.61 -10.89 -5.78
N HIS A 72 3.74 -10.31 -6.16
CA HIS A 72 5.04 -10.98 -6.04
C HIS A 72 5.34 -11.40 -4.60
N ILE A 73 5.15 -10.52 -3.63
CA ILE A 73 5.34 -10.83 -2.19
C ILE A 73 4.43 -11.99 -1.75
N LEU A 74 3.14 -11.95 -2.11
CA LEU A 74 2.16 -12.94 -1.68
C LEU A 74 2.37 -14.31 -2.35
N SER A 75 2.68 -14.34 -3.64
CA SER A 75 2.86 -15.58 -4.41
C SER A 75 4.18 -16.29 -4.07
N THR A 76 5.23 -15.52 -3.76
CA THR A 76 6.54 -16.07 -3.37
C THR A 76 6.71 -16.27 -1.86
N GLN A 77 5.73 -15.81 -1.06
CA GLN A 77 5.72 -15.93 0.40
C GLN A 77 6.94 -15.30 1.10
N ILE A 78 7.52 -14.25 0.50
CA ILE A 78 8.59 -13.48 1.16
C ILE A 78 8.00 -12.50 2.18
N PRO A 79 8.65 -12.24 3.33
CA PRO A 79 8.09 -11.39 4.38
C PRO A 79 8.15 -9.90 4.05
N PHE A 80 9.14 -9.46 3.24
CA PHE A 80 9.29 -8.07 2.82
C PHE A 80 10.07 -7.97 1.50
N LEU A 81 9.85 -6.89 0.77
CA LEU A 81 10.63 -6.51 -0.41
C LEU A 81 11.13 -5.07 -0.23
N ARG A 82 12.44 -4.87 -0.30
CA ARG A 82 13.07 -3.55 -0.27
C ARG A 82 13.86 -3.34 -1.55
N ARG A 83 13.59 -2.24 -2.25
CA ARG A 83 14.27 -1.85 -3.48
C ARG A 83 14.75 -0.41 -3.35
N ARG A 84 15.92 -0.11 -3.93
CA ARG A 84 16.38 1.27 -4.09
C ARG A 84 15.65 1.87 -5.28
N LEU A 85 15.08 3.06 -5.10
CA LEU A 85 14.39 3.80 -6.17
C LEU A 85 15.32 4.78 -6.91
N VAL A 86 16.52 5.03 -6.37
CA VAL A 86 17.54 5.92 -6.92
C VAL A 86 18.95 5.35 -6.66
N GLY A 87 19.91 5.76 -7.49
CA GLY A 87 21.31 5.31 -7.45
C GLY A 87 21.61 4.21 -8.46
N GLU A 88 22.89 3.83 -8.55
CA GLU A 88 23.41 2.88 -9.55
C GLU A 88 22.74 1.49 -9.48
N GLU A 89 22.33 1.07 -8.27
CA GLU A 89 21.66 -0.21 -8.03
C GLU A 89 20.12 -0.12 -8.11
N ALA A 90 19.55 1.01 -8.55
CA ALA A 90 18.12 1.14 -8.70
C ALA A 90 17.62 0.29 -9.88
N LEU A 91 16.59 -0.51 -9.63
CA LEU A 91 15.91 -1.31 -10.66
C LEU A 91 14.56 -0.65 -10.91
N LEU A 92 14.44 0.01 -12.07
CA LEU A 92 13.23 0.65 -12.58
C LEU A 92 12.43 -0.31 -13.45
#